data_AF-A0A813DV08-F1
#
_entry.id   AF-A0A813DV08-F1
#
_cell.length_a   1.000
_cell.length_b   1.000
_cell.length_c   1.000
_cell.angle_alpha   90.00
_cell.angle_beta   90.00
_cell.angle_gamma   90.00
#
_symmetry.space_group_name_H-M   'P 1'
#
loop_
_entity.id
_entity.type
_entity.pdbx_description
1 polymer ?
#
loop_
_entity_poly.entity_id
_entity_poly.type
_entity_poly.pdbx_seq_one_letter_code
_entity_poly.pdbx_strand_id
1 'polypeptide(L)'
;MREAFRCGIPSAMLHNTGGVTQTFVTLYRECVTQKKIMKAYENPNMDDLAKLDIVSSELWTRHVGPSTVEMMRRLEERAPEKIRSAYAVVDVLQDNLESIVEKVTACFASGGVGFPELSLGTAEQDIVLLAWHACMVFDIAARQFRLIGDILYYLSLCLAVVSGLLSISAAAYKEELKATAFANVNMLLLLLPMTSAFLAAVMGKRRHVQKWAVLHSSSRQIVSHIYIFRTRVLEYDEQSSRSHPEEEGKETAGSGGSGGGVRVDKPSAREVFVERFREVYGFALSNVGEDCLKDDSLLDRPLLSDQEAMAEFKAKLKDFVEDQILQDERDEGKERRETWSLFSCRRCRRRLSMSRRSGG
;
A
#
# COMPACT_ATOMS: atom_id res chain seq x y z
N MET A 1 -24.85 -12.68 -14.42
CA MET A 1 -24.30 -11.71 -15.39
C MET A 1 -23.49 -10.59 -14.72
N ARG A 2 -24.05 -9.81 -13.77
CA ARG A 2 -23.24 -8.84 -12.97
C ARG A 2 -22.03 -9.47 -12.28
N GLU A 3 -22.14 -10.71 -11.80
CA GLU A 3 -21.02 -11.47 -11.22
C GLU A 3 -19.96 -11.85 -12.25
N ALA A 4 -20.33 -12.15 -13.50
CA ALA A 4 -19.38 -12.44 -14.57
C ALA A 4 -18.49 -11.21 -14.89
N PHE A 5 -19.03 -10.00 -14.77
CA PHE A 5 -18.27 -8.75 -14.87
C PHE A 5 -17.34 -8.50 -13.66
N ARG A 6 -17.69 -9.01 -12.47
CA ARG A 6 -16.82 -8.92 -11.28
C ARG A 6 -15.67 -9.91 -11.35
N CYS A 7 -15.88 -11.09 -11.91
CA CYS A 7 -14.87 -12.16 -11.94
C CYS A 7 -13.97 -12.14 -13.19
N GLY A 8 -14.16 -11.17 -14.10
CA GLY A 8 -13.36 -11.04 -15.32
C GLY A 8 -13.48 -12.19 -16.32
N ILE A 9 -14.39 -13.15 -16.13
CA ILE A 9 -14.44 -14.35 -16.97
C ILE A 9 -14.95 -13.97 -18.37
N PRO A 10 -14.22 -14.30 -19.46
CA PRO A 10 -14.73 -14.10 -20.81
C PRO A 10 -16.06 -14.86 -20.97
N SER A 11 -17.12 -14.12 -21.27
CA SER A 11 -18.47 -14.67 -21.39
C SER A 11 -18.94 -14.55 -22.83
N ALA A 12 -19.13 -15.69 -23.49
CA ALA A 12 -19.75 -15.72 -24.81
C ALA A 12 -21.24 -15.39 -24.68
N MET A 13 -21.67 -14.30 -25.28
CA MET A 13 -23.06 -13.87 -25.31
C MET A 13 -23.67 -14.17 -26.67
N LEU A 14 -24.61 -15.11 -26.71
CA LEU A 14 -25.38 -15.40 -27.91
C LEU A 14 -26.55 -14.40 -28.01
N HIS A 15 -26.70 -13.82 -29.20
CA HIS A 15 -27.86 -12.99 -29.57
C HIS A 15 -29.13 -13.86 -29.45
N ASN A 16 -30.18 -13.36 -28.80
CA ASN A 16 -31.42 -14.06 -28.33
C ASN A 16 -31.42 -14.68 -26.92
N THR A 17 -30.46 -14.36 -26.05
CA THR A 17 -30.48 -14.81 -24.64
C THR A 17 -31.27 -13.90 -23.68
N GLY A 18 -31.89 -12.82 -24.16
CA GLY A 18 -32.69 -11.86 -23.38
C GLY A 18 -32.32 -10.40 -23.66
N GLY A 19 -33.08 -9.45 -23.08
CA GLY A 19 -32.91 -8.01 -23.34
C GLY A 19 -31.53 -7.48 -22.96
N VAL A 20 -31.00 -7.87 -21.80
CA VAL A 20 -29.70 -7.39 -21.28
C VAL A 20 -28.52 -7.73 -22.20
N THR A 21 -28.55 -8.88 -22.88
CA THR A 21 -27.50 -9.27 -23.83
C THR A 21 -27.52 -8.38 -25.07
N GLN A 22 -28.72 -8.16 -25.64
CA GLN A 22 -28.91 -7.32 -26.81
C GLN A 22 -28.49 -5.87 -26.51
N THR A 23 -28.86 -5.36 -25.36
CA THR A 23 -28.43 -4.06 -24.85
C THR A 23 -26.91 -3.90 -24.85
N PHE A 24 -26.20 -4.86 -24.26
CA PHE A 24 -24.75 -4.79 -24.14
C PHE A 24 -24.07 -4.84 -25.51
N VAL A 25 -24.59 -5.68 -26.41
CA VAL A 25 -24.12 -5.76 -27.80
C VAL A 25 -24.35 -4.44 -28.53
N THR A 26 -25.54 -3.84 -28.40
CA THR A 26 -25.84 -2.54 -29.01
C THR A 26 -24.95 -1.44 -28.46
N LEU A 27 -24.77 -1.39 -27.14
CA LEU A 27 -23.93 -0.40 -26.49
C LEU A 27 -22.45 -0.57 -26.90
N TYR A 28 -21.96 -1.80 -26.95
CA TYR A 28 -20.65 -2.12 -27.47
C TYR A 28 -20.51 -1.70 -28.95
N ARG A 29 -21.48 -2.04 -29.80
CA ARG A 29 -21.46 -1.69 -31.23
C ARG A 29 -21.41 -0.17 -31.44
N GLU A 30 -22.18 0.59 -30.67
CA GLU A 30 -22.25 2.03 -30.81
C GLU A 30 -21.03 2.76 -30.19
N CYS A 31 -20.55 2.30 -29.03
CA CYS A 31 -19.37 2.86 -28.37
C CYS A 31 -18.07 2.48 -29.09
N VAL A 32 -17.88 1.21 -29.43
CA VAL A 32 -16.61 0.65 -29.92
C VAL A 32 -16.56 0.64 -31.43
N THR A 33 -17.57 0.07 -32.10
CA THR A 33 -17.53 -0.16 -33.55
C THR A 33 -17.87 1.10 -34.35
N GLN A 34 -18.93 1.81 -33.97
CA GLN A 34 -19.42 2.97 -34.73
C GLN A 34 -18.84 4.30 -34.24
N LYS A 35 -18.33 4.36 -33.00
CA LYS A 35 -17.83 5.58 -32.32
C LYS A 35 -18.82 6.76 -32.37
N LYS A 36 -20.10 6.51 -32.63
CA LYS A 36 -21.14 7.55 -32.78
C LYS A 36 -21.45 8.22 -31.45
N ILE A 37 -21.53 7.42 -30.39
CA ILE A 37 -21.80 7.90 -29.03
C ILE A 37 -20.62 8.76 -28.51
N MET A 38 -19.37 8.42 -28.86
CA MET A 38 -18.19 9.15 -28.39
C MET A 38 -18.07 10.59 -28.92
N LYS A 39 -18.67 10.91 -30.07
CA LYS A 39 -18.58 12.26 -30.67
C LYS A 39 -19.80 13.15 -30.40
N ALA A 40 -20.93 12.56 -30.03
CA ALA A 40 -22.21 13.26 -30.01
C ALA A 40 -22.70 13.68 -28.62
N TYR A 41 -22.11 13.16 -27.52
CA TYR A 41 -22.70 13.32 -26.20
C TYR A 41 -21.69 13.76 -25.14
N GLU A 42 -21.61 15.07 -24.93
CA GLU A 42 -21.02 15.67 -23.72
C GLU A 42 -21.96 15.51 -22.50
N ASN A 43 -23.25 15.22 -22.74
CA ASN A 43 -24.27 14.84 -21.75
C ASN A 43 -25.26 13.82 -22.37
N PRO A 44 -25.21 12.52 -22.02
CA PRO A 44 -26.14 11.53 -22.56
C PRO A 44 -27.55 11.75 -21.98
N ASN A 45 -28.48 12.25 -22.80
CA ASN A 45 -29.89 12.26 -22.42
C ASN A 45 -30.45 10.83 -22.51
N MET A 46 -31.27 10.44 -21.53
CA MET A 46 -31.87 9.09 -21.47
C MET A 46 -32.78 8.80 -22.67
N ASP A 47 -33.36 9.83 -23.27
CA ASP A 47 -34.23 9.72 -24.45
C ASP A 47 -33.48 9.24 -25.70
N ASP A 48 -32.18 9.51 -25.80
CA ASP A 48 -31.37 9.09 -26.94
C ASP A 48 -30.86 7.65 -26.79
N LEU A 49 -30.63 7.20 -25.55
CA LEU A 49 -30.39 5.80 -25.24
C LEU A 49 -31.62 4.94 -25.56
N ALA A 50 -32.83 5.48 -25.39
CA ALA A 50 -34.07 4.80 -25.76
C ALA A 50 -34.21 4.59 -27.28
N LYS A 51 -33.61 5.45 -28.12
CA LYS A 51 -33.62 5.28 -29.59
C LYS A 51 -32.70 4.15 -30.08
N LEU A 52 -31.74 3.73 -29.26
CA LEU A 52 -30.85 2.60 -29.54
C LEU A 52 -31.52 1.25 -29.26
N ASP A 53 -32.73 1.25 -28.69
CA ASP A 53 -33.49 0.04 -28.39
C ASP A 53 -34.18 -0.51 -29.65
N ILE A 54 -33.38 -1.08 -30.55
CA ILE A 54 -33.88 -1.50 -31.88
C ILE A 54 -34.54 -2.88 -31.83
N VAL A 55 -34.29 -3.70 -30.79
CA VAL A 55 -34.66 -5.13 -30.80
C VAL A 55 -35.24 -5.66 -29.49
N SER A 56 -35.06 -4.98 -28.35
CA SER A 56 -35.61 -5.43 -27.08
C SER A 56 -36.93 -4.72 -26.77
N SER A 57 -37.94 -5.48 -26.34
CA SER A 57 -39.17 -4.92 -25.76
C SER A 57 -39.01 -4.56 -24.28
N GLU A 58 -37.90 -4.95 -23.65
CA GLU A 58 -37.60 -4.62 -22.25
C GLU A 58 -36.80 -3.33 -22.15
N LEU A 59 -37.27 -2.40 -21.31
CA LEU A 59 -36.60 -1.13 -20.98
C LEU A 59 -35.31 -1.35 -20.18
N TRP A 60 -34.29 -1.91 -20.82
CA TRP A 60 -32.97 -2.13 -20.24
C TRP A 60 -32.29 -0.86 -19.74
N THR A 61 -32.67 0.29 -20.30
CA THR A 61 -32.24 1.62 -19.86
C THR A 61 -32.59 1.91 -18.40
N ARG A 62 -33.57 1.19 -17.81
CA ARG A 62 -33.83 1.23 -16.36
C ARG A 62 -32.79 0.47 -15.52
N HIS A 63 -32.10 -0.49 -16.12
CA HIS A 63 -31.13 -1.35 -15.43
C HIS A 63 -29.67 -0.93 -15.69
N VAL A 64 -29.41 -0.28 -16.84
CA VAL A 64 -28.10 0.24 -17.22
C VAL A 64 -28.15 1.76 -17.10
N GLY A 65 -27.65 2.28 -15.98
CA GLY A 65 -27.60 3.71 -15.74
C GLY A 65 -26.55 4.43 -16.62
N PRO A 66 -26.65 5.76 -16.76
CA PRO A 66 -25.70 6.56 -17.53
C PRO A 66 -24.25 6.42 -17.04
N SER A 67 -24.04 6.10 -15.77
CA SER A 67 -22.73 5.79 -15.19
C SER A 67 -22.06 4.56 -15.83
N THR A 68 -22.82 3.53 -16.17
CA THR A 68 -22.29 2.33 -16.84
C THR A 68 -21.89 2.63 -18.28
N VAL A 69 -22.67 3.46 -18.98
CA VAL A 69 -22.37 3.91 -20.34
C VAL A 69 -21.08 4.72 -20.36
N GLU A 70 -20.95 5.67 -19.44
CA GLU A 70 -19.76 6.49 -19.27
C GLU A 70 -18.53 5.65 -18.89
N MET A 71 -18.72 4.64 -18.04
CA MET A 71 -17.66 3.70 -17.67
C MET A 71 -17.15 2.90 -18.88
N MET A 72 -18.06 2.39 -19.71
CA MET A 72 -17.70 1.63 -20.92
C MET A 72 -17.02 2.53 -21.96
N ARG A 73 -17.44 3.79 -22.08
CA ARG A 73 -16.77 4.81 -22.90
C ARG A 73 -15.33 5.06 -22.44
N ARG A 74 -15.13 5.32 -21.15
CA ARG A 74 -13.79 5.54 -20.57
C ARG A 74 -12.88 4.33 -20.76
N LEU A 75 -13.44 3.12 -20.74
CA LEU A 75 -12.66 1.92 -21.01
C LEU A 75 -12.22 1.82 -22.47
N GLU A 76 -13.11 2.09 -23.43
CA GLU A 76 -12.75 2.11 -24.85
C GLU A 76 -11.71 3.20 -25.15
N GLU A 77 -11.80 4.37 -24.51
CA GLU A 77 -10.81 5.44 -24.66
C GLU A 77 -9.44 5.05 -24.09
N ARG A 78 -9.40 4.36 -22.94
CA ARG A 78 -8.15 4.00 -22.26
C ARG A 78 -7.49 2.74 -22.82
N ALA A 79 -8.26 1.73 -23.20
CA ALA A 79 -7.78 0.40 -23.56
C ALA A 79 -8.66 -0.28 -24.63
N PRO A 80 -8.70 0.26 -25.87
CA PRO A 80 -9.61 -0.22 -26.91
C PRO A 80 -9.37 -1.67 -27.32
N GLU A 81 -8.10 -2.11 -27.31
CA GLU A 81 -7.78 -3.49 -27.68
C GLU A 81 -8.30 -4.50 -26.65
N LYS A 82 -8.34 -4.12 -25.37
CA LYS A 82 -8.83 -5.02 -24.30
C LYS A 82 -10.34 -5.19 -24.35
N ILE A 83 -11.10 -4.12 -24.65
CA ILE A 83 -12.54 -4.25 -24.81
C ILE A 83 -12.86 -5.14 -26.02
N ARG A 84 -12.09 -5.00 -27.11
CA ARG A 84 -12.29 -5.78 -28.34
C ARG A 84 -11.93 -7.24 -28.19
N SER A 85 -10.89 -7.55 -27.42
CA SER A 85 -10.55 -8.94 -27.11
C SER A 85 -11.53 -9.58 -26.14
N ALA A 86 -12.15 -8.79 -25.27
CA ALA A 86 -13.00 -9.31 -24.19
C ALA A 86 -14.46 -9.52 -24.60
N TYR A 87 -14.93 -8.88 -25.66
CA TYR A 87 -16.26 -9.12 -26.23
C TYR A 87 -16.14 -9.56 -27.69
N ALA A 88 -16.57 -10.79 -27.98
CA ALA A 88 -16.89 -11.18 -29.34
C ALA A 88 -18.39 -11.02 -29.57
N VAL A 89 -18.75 -10.11 -30.46
CA VAL A 89 -20.12 -9.99 -30.94
C VAL A 89 -20.27 -10.86 -32.18
N VAL A 90 -21.15 -11.84 -32.07
CA VAL A 90 -21.53 -12.74 -33.15
C VAL A 90 -22.92 -12.34 -33.63
N ASP A 91 -23.02 -11.86 -34.87
CA ASP A 91 -24.28 -11.58 -35.53
C ASP A 91 -24.62 -12.73 -36.47
N VAL A 92 -25.52 -13.62 -36.04
CA VAL A 92 -25.87 -14.84 -36.79
C VAL A 92 -26.48 -14.52 -38.17
N LEU A 93 -27.05 -13.33 -38.36
CA LEU A 93 -27.69 -12.94 -39.61
C LEU A 93 -26.71 -12.31 -40.60
N GLN A 94 -25.66 -11.64 -40.11
CA GLN A 94 -24.71 -10.91 -40.95
C GLN A 94 -23.35 -11.62 -41.08
N ASP A 95 -22.94 -12.39 -40.08
CA ASP A 95 -21.65 -13.08 -40.09
C ASP A 95 -21.75 -14.41 -40.85
N ASN A 96 -20.74 -14.70 -41.68
CA ASN A 96 -20.60 -16.01 -42.30
C ASN A 96 -20.31 -17.09 -41.24
N LEU A 97 -20.68 -18.34 -41.52
CA LEU A 97 -20.55 -19.46 -40.57
C LEU A 97 -19.10 -19.65 -40.09
N GLU A 98 -18.12 -19.43 -40.96
CA GLU A 98 -16.69 -19.49 -40.63
C GLU A 98 -16.28 -18.37 -39.64
N SER A 99 -16.78 -17.15 -39.83
CA SER A 99 -16.53 -16.01 -38.94
C SER A 99 -17.16 -16.24 -37.56
N ILE A 100 -18.35 -16.86 -37.51
CA ILE A 100 -19.00 -17.24 -36.26
C ILE A 100 -18.11 -18.22 -35.48
N VAL A 101 -17.64 -19.29 -36.14
CA VAL A 101 -16.77 -20.29 -35.51
C VAL A 101 -15.47 -19.64 -35.06
N GLU A 102 -14.84 -18.80 -35.89
CA GLU A 102 -13.60 -18.12 -35.52
C GLU A 102 -13.76 -17.22 -34.29
N LYS A 103 -14.82 -16.40 -34.23
CA LYS A 103 -15.11 -15.53 -33.07
C LYS A 103 -15.38 -16.35 -31.81
N VAL A 104 -16.13 -17.44 -31.92
CA VAL A 104 -16.44 -18.32 -30.79
C VAL A 104 -15.18 -19.05 -30.32
N THR A 105 -14.38 -19.59 -31.24
CA THR A 105 -13.10 -20.22 -30.94
C THR A 105 -12.11 -19.22 -30.34
N ALA A 106 -12.07 -17.98 -30.81
CA ALA A 106 -11.26 -16.91 -30.25
C ALA A 106 -11.65 -16.59 -28.79
N CYS A 107 -12.95 -16.59 -28.45
CA CYS A 107 -13.39 -16.46 -27.06
C CYS A 107 -12.86 -17.59 -26.18
N PHE A 108 -12.90 -18.84 -26.64
CA PHE A 108 -12.39 -19.98 -25.90
C PHE A 108 -10.86 -20.05 -25.86
N ALA A 109 -10.19 -19.58 -26.91
CA ALA A 109 -8.74 -19.52 -27.02
C ALA A 109 -8.13 -18.33 -26.26
N SER A 110 -8.92 -17.29 -25.96
CA SER A 110 -8.54 -16.22 -25.03
C SER A 110 -8.48 -16.78 -23.62
N GLY A 111 -7.38 -17.48 -23.31
CA GLY A 111 -7.18 -18.19 -22.06
C GLY A 111 -7.15 -17.24 -20.87
N GLY A 112 -8.32 -16.97 -20.28
CA GLY A 112 -8.49 -16.47 -18.91
C GLY A 112 -7.68 -15.23 -18.53
N VAL A 113 -7.38 -14.35 -19.48
CA VAL A 113 -6.93 -12.98 -19.16
C VAL A 113 -8.21 -12.26 -18.75
N GLY A 114 -8.45 -12.25 -17.45
CA GLY A 114 -9.67 -11.69 -16.88
C GLY A 114 -9.88 -10.28 -17.40
N PHE A 115 -11.15 -9.90 -17.60
CA PHE A 115 -11.51 -8.52 -17.86
C PHE A 115 -10.80 -7.62 -16.84
N PRO A 116 -10.03 -6.59 -17.24
CA PRO A 116 -9.52 -5.63 -16.29
C PRO A 116 -10.72 -4.97 -15.62
N GLU A 117 -11.00 -5.33 -14.36
CA GLU A 117 -12.27 -5.06 -13.71
C GLU A 117 -12.63 -3.55 -13.80
N LEU A 118 -13.69 -3.26 -14.56
CA LEU A 118 -14.07 -1.95 -15.10
C LEU A 118 -14.40 -0.87 -14.06
N SER A 119 -14.49 -1.22 -12.78
CA SER A 119 -14.76 -0.31 -11.67
C SER A 119 -13.66 -0.31 -10.60
N LEU A 120 -12.57 -1.06 -10.78
CA LEU A 120 -11.50 -1.19 -9.78
C LEU A 120 -10.46 -0.09 -9.82
N GLY A 121 -10.33 0.64 -10.94
CA GLY A 121 -9.24 1.59 -11.12
C GLY A 121 -9.17 2.69 -10.06
N THR A 122 -10.31 3.21 -9.60
CA THR A 122 -10.35 4.21 -8.52
C THR A 122 -10.21 3.55 -7.16
N ALA A 123 -10.90 2.44 -6.90
CA ALA A 123 -10.88 1.79 -5.60
C ALA A 123 -9.49 1.23 -5.24
N GLU A 124 -8.75 0.69 -6.21
CA GLU A 124 -7.35 0.27 -6.03
C GLU A 124 -6.46 1.47 -5.73
N GLN A 125 -6.62 2.55 -6.51
CA GLN A 125 -5.87 3.78 -6.32
C GLN A 125 -6.13 4.39 -4.93
N ASP A 126 -7.36 4.38 -4.46
CA ASP A 126 -7.78 4.91 -3.16
C ASP A 126 -7.15 4.12 -2.01
N ILE A 127 -7.11 2.79 -2.10
CA ILE A 127 -6.46 1.95 -1.08
C ILE A 127 -4.95 2.22 -1.06
N VAL A 128 -4.32 2.34 -2.23
CA VAL A 128 -2.87 2.65 -2.28
C VAL A 128 -2.59 4.06 -1.75
N LEU A 129 -3.45 5.04 -2.04
CA LEU A 129 -3.32 6.38 -1.47
C LEU A 129 -3.51 6.38 0.05
N LEU A 130 -4.45 5.59 0.56
CA LEU A 130 -4.64 5.39 2.00
C LEU A 130 -3.40 4.74 2.65
N ALA A 131 -2.81 3.75 1.99
CA ALA A 131 -1.58 3.12 2.46
C ALA A 131 -0.41 4.10 2.50
N TRP A 132 -0.25 4.93 1.46
CA TRP A 132 0.74 6.02 1.45
C TRP A 132 0.50 7.04 2.56
N HIS A 133 -0.75 7.41 2.78
CA HIS A 133 -1.12 8.32 3.86
C HIS A 133 -0.70 7.74 5.23
N ALA A 134 -1.00 6.47 5.49
CA ALA A 134 -0.57 5.78 6.71
C ALA A 134 0.96 5.76 6.86
N CYS A 135 1.72 5.54 5.77
CA CYS A 135 3.18 5.60 5.79
C CYS A 135 3.70 6.98 6.23
N MET A 136 3.14 8.05 5.65
CA MET A 136 3.53 9.42 5.98
C MET A 136 3.24 9.74 7.45
N VAL A 137 2.06 9.36 7.95
CA VAL A 137 1.69 9.55 9.36
C VAL A 137 2.64 8.77 10.28
N PHE A 138 2.93 7.51 9.97
CA PHE A 138 3.86 6.70 10.75
C PHE A 138 5.28 7.26 10.75
N ASP A 139 5.75 7.79 9.63
CA ASP A 139 7.09 8.38 9.54
C ASP A 139 7.21 9.67 10.37
N ILE A 140 6.22 10.57 10.26
CA ILE A 140 6.17 11.80 11.07
C ILE A 140 6.12 11.46 12.56
N ALA A 141 5.25 10.54 12.96
CA ALA A 141 5.13 10.10 14.34
C ALA A 141 6.43 9.44 14.83
N ALA A 142 7.07 8.62 13.99
CA ALA A 142 8.35 8.00 14.31
C ALA A 142 9.40 9.08 14.65
N ARG A 143 9.56 10.12 13.81
CA ARG A 143 10.52 11.20 14.08
C ARG A 143 10.26 11.90 15.41
N GLN A 144 9.00 12.18 15.72
CA GLN A 144 8.64 12.80 17.00
C GLN A 144 9.04 11.92 18.18
N PHE A 145 8.75 10.61 18.14
CA PHE A 145 9.20 9.70 19.21
C PHE A 145 10.71 9.59 19.30
N ARG A 146 11.41 9.65 18.16
CA ARG A 146 12.88 9.64 18.15
C ARG A 146 13.44 10.89 18.83
N LEU A 147 12.96 12.08 18.44
CA LEU A 147 13.38 13.35 19.01
C LEU A 147 13.10 13.42 20.51
N ILE A 148 11.89 13.05 20.95
CA ILE A 148 11.53 13.03 22.38
C ILE A 148 12.40 12.01 23.13
N GLY A 149 12.62 10.83 22.55
CA GLY A 149 13.49 9.81 23.12
C GLY A 149 14.93 10.30 23.30
N ASP A 150 15.49 10.95 22.28
CA ASP A 150 16.85 11.49 22.29
C ASP A 150 16.97 12.65 23.29
N ILE A 151 16.00 13.58 23.34
CA ILE A 151 15.97 14.68 24.33
C ILE A 151 15.96 14.13 25.75
N LEU A 152 15.08 13.17 26.07
CA LEU A 152 15.01 12.56 27.39
C LEU A 152 16.30 11.82 27.75
N TYR A 153 16.90 11.13 26.77
CA TYR A 153 18.17 10.43 26.94
C TYR A 153 19.31 11.41 27.27
N TYR A 154 19.48 12.47 26.46
CA TYR A 154 20.51 13.48 26.69
C TYR A 154 20.29 14.25 28.00
N LEU A 155 19.04 14.57 28.34
CA LEU A 155 18.72 15.22 29.61
C LEU A 155 19.11 14.33 30.79
N SER A 156 18.78 13.04 30.74
CA SER A 156 19.16 12.06 31.76
C SER A 156 20.68 11.94 31.89
N LEU A 157 21.39 11.87 30.76
CA LEU A 157 22.84 11.80 30.72
C LEU A 157 23.48 13.07 31.32
N CYS A 158 22.99 14.25 30.95
CA CYS A 158 23.45 15.53 31.48
C CYS A 158 23.26 15.61 33.00
N LEU A 159 22.09 15.22 33.51
CA LEU A 159 21.83 15.19 34.95
C LEU A 159 22.77 14.22 35.68
N ALA A 160 23.04 13.05 35.09
CA ALA A 160 23.97 12.08 35.66
C ALA A 160 25.41 12.63 35.71
N VAL A 161 25.87 13.29 34.63
CA VAL A 161 27.21 13.91 34.57
C VAL A 161 27.32 15.06 35.57
N VAL A 162 26.34 15.97 35.62
CA VAL A 162 26.32 17.09 36.56
C VAL A 162 26.31 16.58 38.00
N SER A 163 25.52 15.55 38.30
CA SER A 163 25.52 14.89 39.62
C SER A 163 26.90 14.35 39.98
N GLY A 164 27.56 13.66 39.05
CA GLY A 164 28.92 13.13 39.25
C GLY A 164 29.96 14.22 39.49
N LEU A 165 29.96 15.28 38.68
CA LEU A 165 30.86 16.42 38.83
C LEU A 165 30.63 17.16 40.16
N LEU A 166 29.36 17.37 40.52
CA LEU A 166 28.99 18.04 41.77
C LEU A 166 29.43 17.20 42.98
N SER A 167 29.30 15.88 42.93
CA SER A 167 29.81 14.96 43.96
C SER A 167 31.33 15.05 44.13
N ILE A 168 32.09 15.04 43.04
CA ILE A 168 33.55 15.19 43.07
C ILE A 168 33.95 16.56 43.63
N SER A 169 33.30 17.63 43.19
CA SER A 169 33.59 18.99 43.68
C SER A 169 33.27 19.15 45.17
N ALA A 170 32.16 18.59 45.65
CA ALA A 170 31.77 18.65 47.06
C ALA A 170 32.78 17.91 47.95
N ALA A 171 33.34 16.81 47.45
CA ALA A 171 34.41 16.09 48.14
C ALA A 171 35.73 16.86 48.16
N ALA A 172 36.08 17.55 47.06
CA ALA A 172 37.35 18.28 46.94
C ALA A 172 37.41 19.58 47.78
N TYR A 173 36.31 20.32 47.88
CA TYR A 173 36.27 21.65 48.51
C TYR A 173 35.57 21.67 49.88
N LYS A 174 35.50 20.54 50.58
CA LYS A 174 34.74 20.39 51.83
C LYS A 174 35.11 21.43 52.91
N GLU A 175 36.39 21.78 53.02
CA GLU A 175 36.91 22.71 54.06
C GLU A 175 36.73 24.19 53.68
N GLU A 176 36.57 24.52 52.39
CA GLU A 176 36.54 25.91 51.90
C GLU A 176 35.11 26.45 51.73
N LEU A 177 34.09 25.58 51.70
CA LEU A 177 32.71 26.02 51.53
C LEU A 177 32.10 26.57 52.84
N LYS A 178 31.45 27.73 52.74
CA LYS A 178 30.59 28.26 53.81
C LYS A 178 29.48 27.25 54.15
N ALA A 179 29.13 27.13 55.43
CA ALA A 179 28.13 26.19 55.92
C ALA A 179 26.78 26.27 55.17
N THR A 180 26.34 27.47 54.76
CA THR A 180 25.10 27.65 54.00
C THR A 180 25.18 27.12 52.57
N ALA A 181 26.33 27.28 51.89
CA ALA A 181 26.54 26.76 50.55
C ALA A 181 26.67 25.23 50.57
N PHE A 182 27.31 24.67 51.59
CA PHE A 182 27.41 23.22 51.78
C PHE A 182 26.03 22.56 51.97
N ALA A 183 25.11 23.20 52.69
CA ALA A 183 23.74 22.70 52.85
C ALA A 183 22.99 22.62 51.50
N ASN A 184 23.11 23.64 50.66
CA ASN A 184 22.48 23.67 49.33
C ASN A 184 23.08 22.60 48.39
N VAL A 185 24.40 22.43 48.42
CA VAL A 185 25.10 21.39 47.63
C VAL A 185 24.67 19.99 48.08
N ASN A 186 24.57 19.74 49.38
CA ASN A 186 24.07 18.46 49.90
C ASN A 186 22.63 18.17 49.47
N MET A 187 21.76 19.19 49.45
CA MET A 187 20.39 19.02 48.95
C MET A 187 20.38 18.66 47.45
N LEU A 188 21.19 19.35 46.65
CA LEU A 188 21.33 19.06 45.20
C LEU A 188 21.92 17.67 44.94
N LEU A 189 22.91 17.24 45.73
CA LEU A 189 23.48 15.89 45.66
C LEU A 189 22.45 14.79 45.89
N LEU A 190 21.42 15.08 46.68
CA LEU A 190 20.33 14.15 46.95
C LEU A 190 19.24 14.22 45.85
N LEU A 191 18.89 15.41 45.39
CA LEU A 191 17.82 15.61 44.40
C LEU A 191 18.20 15.22 42.96
N LEU A 192 19.42 15.51 42.51
CA LEU A 192 19.86 15.19 41.15
C LEU A 192 19.78 13.69 40.82
N PRO A 193 20.31 12.75 41.63
CA PRO A 193 20.18 11.33 41.34
C PRO A 193 18.72 10.85 41.44
N MET A 194 17.90 11.41 42.33
CA MET A 194 16.47 11.07 42.41
C MET A 194 15.72 11.47 41.13
N THR A 195 15.97 12.68 40.61
CA THR A 195 15.35 13.15 39.36
C THR A 195 15.85 12.38 38.14
N SER A 196 17.14 12.02 38.09
CA SER A 196 17.70 11.14 37.05
C SER A 196 17.06 9.75 37.07
N ALA A 197 16.93 9.13 38.25
CA ALA A 197 16.26 7.84 38.40
C ALA A 197 14.77 7.90 38.00
N PHE A 198 14.08 8.99 38.35
CA PHE A 198 12.71 9.23 37.94
C PHE A 198 12.58 9.36 36.41
N LEU A 199 13.46 10.12 35.76
CA LEU A 199 13.49 10.23 34.30
C LEU A 199 13.76 8.88 33.63
N ALA A 200 14.70 8.09 34.16
CA ALA A 200 14.95 6.73 33.67
C ALA A 200 13.71 5.84 33.79
N ALA A 201 12.96 5.93 34.90
CA ALA A 201 11.71 5.22 35.09
C ALA A 201 10.63 5.68 34.09
N VAL A 202 10.52 6.99 33.84
CA VAL A 202 9.60 7.56 32.83
C VAL A 202 9.96 7.06 31.43
N MET A 203 11.24 7.06 31.07
CA MET A 203 11.73 6.53 29.79
C MET A 203 11.40 5.05 29.62
N GLY A 204 11.65 4.23 30.65
CA GLY A 204 11.35 2.80 30.65
C GLY A 204 9.85 2.50 30.54
N LYS A 205 9.00 3.37 31.10
CA LYS A 205 7.54 3.26 30.98
C LYS A 205 7.02 3.70 29.61
N ARG A 206 7.55 4.80 29.05
CA ARG A 206 7.08 5.37 27.77
C ARG A 206 7.59 4.63 26.54
N ARG A 207 8.76 3.97 26.63
CA ARG A 207 9.32 3.12 25.56
C ARG A 207 9.42 3.81 24.20
N HIS A 208 9.73 5.11 24.15
CA HIS A 208 9.74 5.92 22.92
C HIS A 208 10.62 5.33 21.80
N VAL A 209 11.77 4.75 22.14
CA VAL A 209 12.67 4.12 21.15
C VAL A 209 12.03 2.88 20.52
N GLN A 210 11.31 2.06 21.30
CA GLN A 210 10.61 0.89 20.77
C GLN A 210 9.43 1.33 19.87
N LYS A 211 8.68 2.35 20.30
CA LYS A 211 7.59 2.95 19.49
C LYS A 211 8.11 3.49 18.16
N TRP A 212 9.23 4.21 18.17
CA TRP A 212 9.91 4.69 16.96
C TRP A 212 10.28 3.52 16.03
N ALA A 213 10.94 2.49 16.55
CA ALA A 213 11.40 1.36 15.75
C ALA A 213 10.23 0.63 15.08
N VAL A 214 9.12 0.43 15.79
CA VAL A 214 7.91 -0.19 15.25
C VAL A 214 7.32 0.66 14.14
N LEU A 215 7.07 1.96 14.37
CA LEU A 215 6.48 2.85 13.36
C LEU A 215 7.35 2.97 12.12
N HIS A 216 8.65 3.14 12.30
CA HIS A 216 9.59 3.24 11.18
C HIS A 216 9.62 1.94 10.37
N SER A 217 9.71 0.78 11.04
CA SER A 217 9.68 -0.53 10.38
C SER A 217 8.35 -0.78 9.65
N SER A 218 7.21 -0.52 10.28
CA SER A 218 5.89 -0.67 9.68
C SER A 218 5.70 0.24 8.47
N SER A 219 6.18 1.49 8.53
CA SER A 219 6.15 2.40 7.37
C SER A 219 6.92 1.81 6.18
N ARG A 220 8.14 1.30 6.41
CA ARG A 220 8.94 0.65 5.33
C ARG A 220 8.30 -0.61 4.79
N GLN A 221 7.66 -1.42 5.64
CA GLN A 221 6.93 -2.60 5.21
C GLN A 221 5.75 -2.23 4.31
N ILE A 222 4.95 -1.22 4.67
CA ILE A 222 3.84 -0.76 3.83
C ILE A 222 4.36 -0.25 2.48
N VAL A 223 5.44 0.55 2.47
CA VAL A 223 6.06 1.02 1.21
C VAL A 223 6.49 -0.16 0.33
N SER A 224 7.14 -1.17 0.92
CA SER A 224 7.50 -2.40 0.21
C SER A 224 6.27 -3.08 -0.42
N HIS A 225 5.20 -3.28 0.38
CA HIS A 225 3.95 -3.86 -0.13
C HIS A 225 3.33 -3.01 -1.24
N ILE A 226 3.36 -1.68 -1.17
CA ILE A 226 2.87 -0.81 -2.24
C ILE A 226 3.63 -1.06 -3.54
N TYR A 227 4.97 -1.16 -3.50
CA TYR A 227 5.77 -1.39 -4.70
C TYR A 227 5.57 -2.80 -5.27
N ILE A 228 5.54 -3.85 -4.44
CA ILE A 228 5.33 -5.23 -4.90
C ILE A 228 3.91 -5.35 -5.49
N PHE A 229 2.91 -4.73 -4.86
CA PHE A 229 1.53 -4.68 -5.37
C PHE A 229 1.45 -3.95 -6.72
N ARG A 230 2.08 -2.77 -6.83
CA ARG A 230 2.08 -1.98 -8.08
C ARG A 230 2.83 -2.63 -9.23
N THR A 231 3.86 -3.41 -8.92
CA THR A 231 4.64 -4.15 -9.92
C THR A 231 4.02 -5.50 -10.26
N ARG A 232 3.01 -5.96 -9.50
CA ARG A 232 2.35 -7.27 -9.64
C ARG A 232 3.35 -8.43 -9.62
N VAL A 233 4.29 -8.40 -8.67
CA VAL A 233 5.32 -9.43 -8.49
C VAL A 233 5.01 -10.26 -7.23
N LEU A 234 5.63 -11.43 -7.10
CA LEU A 234 5.51 -12.33 -5.94
C LEU A 234 4.06 -12.78 -5.70
N GLU A 235 3.54 -12.53 -4.49
CA GLU A 235 2.20 -12.92 -4.01
C GLU A 235 1.07 -12.19 -4.74
N TYR A 236 1.38 -11.08 -5.43
CA TYR A 236 0.39 -10.29 -6.17
C TYR A 236 0.36 -10.63 -7.67
N ASP A 237 1.20 -11.56 -8.13
CA ASP A 237 1.16 -12.03 -9.51
C ASP A 237 0.01 -13.04 -9.71
N GLU A 238 -0.91 -12.71 -10.60
CA GLU A 238 -2.02 -13.58 -10.97
C GLU A 238 -1.52 -14.90 -11.59
N GLN A 239 -0.34 -14.90 -12.24
CA GLN A 239 0.24 -16.10 -12.85
C GLN A 239 0.87 -17.04 -11.81
N SER A 240 1.61 -16.48 -10.84
CA SER A 240 2.19 -17.27 -9.73
C SER A 240 1.11 -18.00 -8.92
N SER A 241 -0.06 -17.37 -8.77
CA SER A 241 -1.20 -17.99 -8.08
C SER A 241 -1.74 -19.24 -8.80
N ARG A 242 -1.55 -19.35 -10.12
CA ARG A 242 -2.01 -20.50 -10.92
C ARG A 242 -1.01 -21.65 -10.95
N SER A 243 0.27 -21.38 -10.71
CA SER A 243 1.34 -22.34 -10.92
C SER A 243 1.73 -23.16 -9.71
N HIS A 244 1.14 -22.97 -8.53
CA HIS A 244 1.33 -23.90 -7.41
C HIS A 244 0.61 -25.21 -7.76
N PRO A 245 1.33 -26.27 -8.17
CA PRO A 245 0.73 -27.58 -8.25
C PRO A 245 0.36 -27.91 -6.81
N GLU A 246 -0.86 -28.38 -6.60
CA GLU A 246 -1.25 -28.96 -5.32
C GLU A 246 -0.12 -29.93 -4.92
N GLU A 247 0.63 -29.62 -3.86
CA GLU A 247 1.58 -30.57 -3.31
C GLU A 247 0.74 -31.75 -2.82
N GLU A 248 0.64 -32.77 -3.67
CA GLU A 248 0.21 -34.12 -3.38
C GLU A 248 0.97 -34.59 -2.13
N GLY A 249 0.36 -34.52 -0.95
CA GLY A 249 1.21 -34.64 0.23
C GLY A 249 0.60 -34.80 1.61
N LYS A 250 -0.65 -35.25 1.75
CA LYS A 250 -1.02 -36.13 2.90
C LYS A 250 -2.38 -36.76 2.70
N GLU A 251 -2.34 -38.01 2.25
CA GLU A 251 -3.46 -38.95 2.34
C GLU A 251 -3.86 -39.13 3.82
N THR A 252 -4.84 -38.35 4.29
CA THR A 252 -5.70 -38.81 5.38
C THR A 252 -6.83 -39.59 4.75
N ALA A 253 -6.64 -40.91 4.68
CA ALA A 253 -7.64 -41.88 4.32
C ALA A 253 -8.85 -41.76 5.29
N GLY A 254 -9.99 -41.32 4.77
CA GLY A 254 -11.18 -41.17 5.62
C GLY A 254 -12.42 -40.63 4.92
N SER A 255 -13.14 -41.55 4.27
CA SER A 255 -14.59 -41.49 3.99
C SER A 255 -15.07 -40.62 2.83
N GLY A 256 -15.43 -41.30 1.73
CA GLY A 256 -16.08 -40.77 0.54
C GLY A 256 -17.36 -39.98 0.81
N GLY A 257 -17.37 -38.76 0.28
CA GLY A 257 -18.55 -37.94 0.06
C GLY A 257 -18.43 -37.30 -1.32
N SER A 258 -19.04 -37.94 -2.31
CA SER A 258 -19.19 -37.37 -3.65
C SER A 258 -20.17 -36.20 -3.56
N GLY A 259 -19.72 -34.97 -3.79
CA GLY A 259 -20.60 -33.81 -3.78
C GLY A 259 -19.89 -32.47 -3.92
N GLY A 260 -19.63 -32.07 -5.17
CA GLY A 260 -19.37 -30.67 -5.55
C GLY A 260 -18.15 -30.04 -4.90
N GLY A 261 -16.97 -30.23 -5.50
CA GLY A 261 -15.78 -29.45 -5.16
C GLY A 261 -16.06 -27.95 -5.32
N VAL A 262 -16.35 -27.28 -4.21
CA VAL A 262 -16.39 -25.82 -4.13
C VAL A 262 -15.01 -25.35 -4.51
N ARG A 263 -14.89 -24.75 -5.71
CA ARG A 263 -13.68 -24.02 -6.09
C ARG A 263 -13.51 -22.94 -5.03
N VAL A 264 -12.52 -23.10 -4.16
CA VAL A 264 -12.12 -22.05 -3.24
C VAL A 264 -11.55 -20.95 -4.14
N ASP A 265 -12.32 -19.89 -4.34
CA ASP A 265 -11.88 -18.73 -5.10
C ASP A 265 -10.62 -18.18 -4.41
N LYS A 266 -9.51 -18.19 -5.15
CA LYS A 266 -8.25 -17.63 -4.65
C LYS A 266 -8.47 -16.12 -4.44
N PRO A 267 -8.02 -15.57 -3.29
CA PRO A 267 -8.20 -14.16 -3.00
C PRO A 267 -7.55 -13.32 -4.08
N SER A 268 -8.23 -12.24 -4.47
CA SER A 268 -7.68 -11.28 -5.43
C SER A 268 -6.40 -10.64 -4.88
N ALA A 269 -5.46 -10.26 -5.74
CA ALA A 269 -4.24 -9.56 -5.32
C ALA A 269 -4.51 -8.33 -4.45
N ARG A 270 -5.65 -7.66 -4.70
CA ARG A 270 -6.15 -6.54 -3.90
C ARG A 270 -6.54 -6.97 -2.49
N GLU A 271 -7.28 -8.06 -2.33
CA GLU A 271 -7.66 -8.57 -1.01
C GLU A 271 -6.43 -8.95 -0.21
N VAL A 272 -5.47 -9.63 -0.84
CA VAL A 272 -4.18 -9.94 -0.21
C VAL A 272 -3.46 -8.65 0.19
N PHE A 273 -3.44 -7.62 -0.65
CA PHE A 273 -2.81 -6.34 -0.29
C PHE A 273 -3.51 -5.65 0.88
N VAL A 274 -4.83 -5.61 0.88
CA VAL A 274 -5.63 -5.02 1.97
C VAL A 274 -5.43 -5.78 3.27
N GLU A 275 -5.37 -7.11 3.21
CA GLU A 275 -5.09 -7.97 4.37
C GLU A 275 -3.71 -7.66 4.94
N ARG A 276 -2.65 -7.71 4.12
CA ARG A 276 -1.28 -7.36 4.53
C ARG A 276 -1.18 -5.95 5.10
N PHE A 277 -1.80 -4.98 4.43
CA PHE A 277 -1.84 -3.60 4.93
C PHE A 277 -2.50 -3.52 6.31
N ARG A 278 -3.64 -4.19 6.51
CA ARG A 278 -4.34 -4.23 7.81
C ARG A 278 -3.51 -4.93 8.89
N GLU A 279 -2.80 -5.99 8.54
CA GLU A 279 -1.89 -6.68 9.47
C GLU A 279 -0.78 -5.74 9.94
N VAL A 280 -0.06 -5.09 9.02
CA VAL A 280 1.04 -4.18 9.37
C VAL A 280 0.53 -2.96 10.13
N TYR A 281 -0.61 -2.40 9.70
CA TYR A 281 -1.23 -1.25 10.36
C TYR A 281 -1.73 -1.62 11.78
N GLY A 282 -2.39 -2.76 11.94
CA GLY A 282 -2.84 -3.27 13.24
C GLY A 282 -1.67 -3.61 14.17
N PHE A 283 -0.57 -4.15 13.63
CA PHE A 283 0.66 -4.36 14.39
C PHE A 283 1.25 -3.05 14.90
N ALA A 284 1.31 -2.01 14.05
CA ALA A 284 1.79 -0.69 14.46
C ALA A 284 0.92 -0.08 15.58
N LEU A 285 -0.41 -0.09 15.40
CA LEU A 285 -1.34 0.48 16.39
C LEU A 285 -1.32 -0.27 17.72
N SER A 286 -1.27 -1.61 17.71
CA SER A 286 -1.24 -2.42 18.94
C SER A 286 0.02 -2.21 19.77
N ASN A 287 1.17 -1.98 19.13
CA ASN A 287 2.44 -1.76 19.82
C ASN A 287 2.62 -0.33 20.31
N VAL A 288 2.11 0.65 19.57
CA VAL A 288 2.33 2.07 19.90
C VAL A 288 1.23 2.62 20.81
N GLY A 289 0.04 2.04 20.73
CA GLY A 289 -1.17 2.45 21.45
C GLY A 289 -1.85 3.66 20.81
N GLU A 290 -2.95 4.10 21.42
CA GLU A 290 -3.76 5.25 20.97
C GLU A 290 -3.03 6.60 21.04
N ASP A 291 -1.84 6.66 21.66
CA ASP A 291 -1.06 7.89 21.81
C ASP A 291 -0.64 8.51 20.46
N CYS A 292 -0.53 7.71 19.38
CA CYS A 292 -0.20 8.20 18.04
C CYS A 292 -1.33 8.93 17.33
N LEU A 293 -2.57 8.54 17.61
CA LEU A 293 -3.76 8.97 16.87
C LEU A 293 -4.39 10.24 17.48
N LYS A 294 -3.74 10.85 18.47
CA LYS A 294 -4.27 12.06 19.12
C LYS A 294 -3.91 13.34 18.39
N ASP A 295 -2.90 13.31 17.54
CA ASP A 295 -2.53 14.43 16.65
C ASP A 295 -3.28 14.37 15.29
N ASP A 296 -4.45 13.71 15.27
CA ASP A 296 -5.31 13.41 14.12
C ASP A 296 -5.88 14.63 13.36
N SER A 297 -5.41 15.84 13.65
CA SER A 297 -5.66 17.01 12.78
C SER A 297 -5.28 16.75 11.31
N LEU A 298 -4.39 15.79 11.05
CA LEU A 298 -4.02 15.33 9.71
C LEU A 298 -4.91 14.19 9.17
N LEU A 299 -5.55 13.40 10.04
CA LEU A 299 -6.42 12.27 9.68
C LEU A 299 -7.90 12.67 9.54
N ASP A 300 -8.32 13.76 10.19
CA ASP A 300 -9.71 14.23 10.20
C ASP A 300 -10.18 14.84 8.86
N ARG A 301 -9.26 15.17 7.95
CA ARG A 301 -9.65 15.71 6.64
C ARG A 301 -9.99 14.53 5.71
N PRO A 302 -11.25 14.36 5.27
CA PRO A 302 -11.64 13.29 4.37
C PRO A 302 -10.93 13.48 3.02
N LEU A 303 -9.78 12.81 2.87
CA LEU A 303 -8.91 12.88 1.69
C LEU A 303 -9.60 12.51 0.37
N LEU A 304 -10.75 11.84 0.46
CA LEU A 304 -11.45 11.22 -0.68
C LEU A 304 -12.61 12.05 -1.23
N SER A 305 -13.07 13.09 -0.52
CA SER A 305 -14.24 13.86 -0.97
C SER A 305 -13.91 15.06 -1.84
N ASP A 306 -12.70 15.61 -1.72
CA ASP A 306 -12.33 16.86 -2.39
C ASP A 306 -11.16 16.64 -3.36
N GLN A 307 -11.37 16.99 -4.64
CA GLN A 307 -10.35 16.87 -5.68
C GLN A 307 -9.14 17.77 -5.41
N GLU A 308 -9.36 18.95 -4.80
CA GLU A 308 -8.28 19.88 -4.46
C GLU A 308 -7.39 19.30 -3.35
N ALA A 309 -8.01 18.74 -2.29
CA ALA A 309 -7.29 18.08 -1.21
C ALA A 309 -6.48 16.87 -1.72
N MET A 310 -7.03 16.10 -2.67
CA MET A 310 -6.31 14.99 -3.28
C MET A 310 -5.11 15.47 -4.12
N ALA A 311 -5.23 16.60 -4.82
CA ALA A 311 -4.12 17.19 -5.58
C ALA A 311 -3.00 17.68 -4.64
N GLU A 312 -3.36 18.37 -3.55
CA GLU A 312 -2.43 18.81 -2.51
C GLU A 312 -1.71 17.61 -1.86
N PHE A 313 -2.46 16.56 -1.52
CA PHE A 313 -1.90 15.33 -0.97
C PHE A 313 -0.91 14.67 -1.93
N LYS A 314 -1.25 14.58 -3.23
CA LYS A 314 -0.34 14.01 -4.24
C LYS A 314 0.96 14.81 -4.38
N ALA A 315 0.90 16.14 -4.25
CA ALA A 315 2.10 16.99 -4.23
C ALA A 315 2.97 16.67 -3.00
N LYS A 316 2.38 16.67 -1.80
CA LYS A 316 3.07 16.30 -0.55
C LYS A 316 3.65 14.89 -0.59
N LEU A 317 2.91 13.95 -1.18
CA LEU A 317 3.35 12.56 -1.35
C LEU A 317 4.57 12.48 -2.28
N LYS A 318 4.58 13.26 -3.37
CA LYS A 318 5.72 13.30 -4.27
C LYS A 318 6.98 13.78 -3.55
N ASP A 319 6.88 14.90 -2.83
CA ASP A 319 7.99 15.46 -2.06
C ASP A 319 8.46 14.45 -0.98
N PHE A 320 7.53 13.82 -0.28
CA PHE A 320 7.83 12.77 0.70
C PHE A 320 8.58 11.58 0.08
N VAL A 321 8.14 11.07 -1.07
CA VAL A 321 8.80 9.93 -1.74
C VAL A 321 10.20 10.32 -2.20
N GLU A 322 10.36 11.51 -2.79
CA GLU A 322 11.66 12.01 -3.24
C GLU A 322 12.63 12.21 -2.08
N ASP A 323 12.17 12.77 -0.96
CA ASP A 323 13.02 13.10 0.19
C ASP A 323 13.26 11.93 1.15
N GLN A 324 12.30 11.01 1.32
CA GLN A 324 12.37 10.01 2.39
C GLN A 324 12.57 8.59 1.88
N ILE A 325 12.05 8.28 0.70
CA ILE A 325 12.19 6.94 0.14
C ILE A 325 13.43 6.88 -0.75
N LEU A 326 13.66 7.89 -1.59
CA LEU A 326 14.76 7.88 -2.56
C LEU A 326 16.08 8.48 -2.04
N GLN A 327 16.08 9.33 -1.01
CA GLN A 327 17.32 9.87 -0.44
C GLN A 327 17.88 9.00 0.69
N ASP A 328 17.03 8.31 1.44
CA ASP A 328 17.48 7.47 2.56
C ASP A 328 18.47 6.38 2.12
N GLU A 329 18.26 5.78 0.95
CA GLU A 329 19.24 4.84 0.37
C GLU A 329 20.60 5.47 0.04
N ARG A 330 20.64 6.78 -0.25
CA ARG A 330 21.88 7.50 -0.57
C ARG A 330 22.66 7.86 0.70
N ASP A 331 21.97 8.24 1.76
CA ASP A 331 22.60 8.68 3.00
C ASP A 331 23.02 7.51 3.90
N GLU A 332 22.24 6.43 4.00
CA GLU A 332 22.69 5.20 4.67
C GLU A 332 23.98 4.65 4.01
N GLY A 333 24.09 4.76 2.68
CA GLY A 333 25.28 4.37 1.93
C GLY A 333 26.52 5.22 2.24
N LYS A 334 26.34 6.52 2.51
CA LYS A 334 27.43 7.42 2.93
C LYS A 334 27.80 7.21 4.38
N GLU A 335 26.83 7.14 5.28
CA GLU A 335 27.07 7.01 6.72
C GLU A 335 27.71 5.66 7.06
N ARG A 336 27.30 4.56 6.38
CA ARG A 336 28.02 3.27 6.47
C ARG A 336 29.44 3.35 5.93
N ARG A 337 29.70 4.08 4.83
CA ARG A 337 31.07 4.24 4.32
C ARG A 337 31.94 5.02 5.30
N GLU A 338 31.42 6.05 5.94
CA GLU A 338 32.16 6.89 6.88
C GLU A 338 32.39 6.20 8.22
N THR A 339 31.38 5.55 8.80
CA THR A 339 31.54 4.77 10.04
C THR A 339 32.48 3.59 9.86
N TRP A 340 32.47 2.89 8.72
CA TRP A 340 33.47 1.86 8.43
C TRP A 340 34.86 2.44 8.15
N SER A 341 34.96 3.68 7.66
CA SER A 341 36.26 4.36 7.51
C SER A 341 36.89 4.75 8.85
N LEU A 342 36.07 5.01 9.88
CA LEU A 342 36.52 5.31 11.24
C LEU A 342 36.80 4.05 12.06
N PHE A 343 36.03 2.97 11.87
CA PHE A 343 36.24 1.68 12.54
C PHE A 343 37.21 0.73 11.81
N SER A 344 37.65 1.06 10.60
CA SER A 344 38.80 0.41 9.97
C SER A 344 40.08 0.85 10.66
N CYS A 345 40.30 0.25 11.83
CA CYS A 345 41.51 0.28 12.62
C CYS A 345 42.74 0.38 11.72
N ARG A 346 43.54 1.45 11.86
CA ARG A 346 44.83 1.64 11.17
C ARG A 346 45.73 0.39 11.25
N ARG A 347 45.50 -0.48 12.24
CA ARG A 347 46.19 -1.76 12.45
C ARG A 347 45.77 -2.86 11.45
N CYS A 348 44.52 -2.90 11.00
CA CYS A 348 44.07 -3.86 9.96
C CYS A 348 44.57 -3.47 8.56
N ARG A 349 44.70 -2.15 8.28
CA ARG A 349 45.23 -1.67 6.99
C ARG A 349 46.70 -2.04 6.78
N ARG A 350 47.49 -2.21 7.86
CA ARG A 350 48.88 -2.71 7.77
C ARG A 350 48.98 -4.21 7.49
N ARG A 351 48.06 -5.04 8.01
CA ARG A 351 48.10 -6.50 7.78
C ARG A 351 47.78 -6.89 6.33
N LEU A 352 46.86 -6.19 5.68
CA LEU A 352 46.54 -6.41 4.27
C LEU A 352 47.66 -5.94 3.32
N SER A 353 48.48 -4.96 3.73
CA SER A 353 49.63 -4.51 2.92
C SER A 353 50.85 -5.45 2.98
N MET A 354 50.96 -6.30 4.01
CA MET A 354 52.07 -7.25 4.12
C MET A 354 51.81 -8.58 3.41
N SER A 355 50.55 -9.00 3.25
CA SER A 355 50.21 -10.25 2.52
C SER A 355 50.49 -10.16 1.01
N ARG A 356 50.55 -8.94 0.44
CA ARG A 356 50.87 -8.72 -0.99
C ARG A 356 52.37 -8.71 -1.31
N ARG A 357 53.26 -8.89 -0.33
CA ARG A 357 54.73 -8.86 -0.55
C ARG A 357 55.44 -10.21 -0.40
N SER A 358 54.73 -11.32 -0.14
CA SER A 358 55.34 -12.66 0.00
C SER A 358 54.99 -13.63 -1.13
N GLY A 359 54.57 -13.13 -2.30
CA GLY A 359 54.21 -13.93 -3.47
C GLY A 359 54.98 -13.53 -4.72
N GLY A 360 56.26 -13.19 -4.56
CA GLY A 360 57.21 -12.93 -5.66
C GLY A 360 58.48 -13.73 -5.43
#